data_AF-C9RCC9-F1
#
_entry.id   AF-C9RCC9-F1
#
_cell.length_a   1.000
_cell.length_b   1.000
_cell.length_c   1.000
_cell.angle_alpha   90.00
_cell.angle_beta   90.00
_cell.angle_gamma   90.00
#
_symmetry.space_group_name_H-M   'P 1'
#
loop_
_entity.id
_entity.type
_entity.pdbx_description
1 polymer ?
#
loop_
_entity_poly.entity_id
_entity_poly.type
_entity_poly.pdbx_seq_one_letter_code
_entity_poly.pdbx_strand_id
1 'polypeptide(L)'
;MRFRRAGEEGSIIVETVVACVVLTAFFLASAAVALLIIDKVHLQRVVREAAREVAITDSVAAGEQRGRDLARMYFGKRAGEVDLSVDISAVRAGDRVERYVTATGSFPHRVFGGKFLGLGEVRLHAQATFGWWDFPHGSPQG
;
A
#
# COMPACT_ATOMS: atom_id res chain seq x y z
N MET A 1 10.51 14.98 66.01
CA MET A 1 10.43 15.40 64.59
C MET A 1 10.53 14.16 63.70
N ARG A 2 9.41 13.66 63.16
CA ARG A 2 9.38 12.60 62.15
C ARG A 2 8.57 13.09 60.96
N PHE A 3 9.26 13.77 60.04
CA PHE A 3 8.81 14.02 58.68
C PHE A 3 9.75 13.23 57.78
N ARG A 4 9.34 12.05 57.31
CA ARG A 4 9.94 11.36 56.14
C ARG A 4 9.26 9.99 55.97
N ARG A 5 8.52 9.82 54.87
CA ARG A 5 8.18 8.57 54.12
C ARG A 5 6.83 8.58 53.40
N ALA A 6 6.07 9.67 53.40
CA ALA A 6 4.86 9.76 52.56
C ALA A 6 5.16 10.03 51.07
N GLY A 7 6.38 10.49 50.72
CA GLY A 7 6.74 10.88 49.35
C GLY A 7 7.23 9.74 48.45
N GLU A 8 7.81 8.67 49.02
CA GLU A 8 8.41 7.58 48.24
C GLU A 8 7.35 6.62 47.68
N GLU A 9 6.30 6.30 48.47
CA GLU A 9 5.21 5.41 48.03
C GLU A 9 4.35 6.05 46.94
N GLY A 10 4.10 7.37 47.03
CA GLY A 10 3.40 8.12 45.98
C GLY A 10 4.20 8.24 44.68
N SER A 11 5.53 8.29 44.77
CA SER A 11 6.43 8.34 43.60
C SER A 11 6.35 7.07 42.76
N ILE A 12 6.30 5.89 43.40
CA ILE A 12 6.23 4.60 42.70
C ILE A 12 4.94 4.45 41.91
N ILE A 13 3.80 4.89 42.48
CA ILE A 13 2.50 4.83 41.79
C ILE A 13 2.50 5.76 40.57
N VAL A 14 2.98 7.00 40.73
CA VAL A 14 3.05 7.97 39.62
C VAL A 14 3.97 7.47 38.52
N GLU A 15 5.14 6.94 38.86
CA GLU A 15 6.08 6.37 37.90
C GLU A 15 5.47 5.20 37.13
N THR A 16 4.76 4.31 37.82
CA THR A 16 4.06 3.17 37.20
C THR A 16 2.96 3.64 36.25
N VAL A 17 2.15 4.63 36.65
CA VAL A 17 1.09 5.18 35.79
C VAL A 17 1.69 5.83 34.54
N VAL A 18 2.76 6.62 34.69
CA VAL A 18 3.47 7.23 33.55
C VAL A 18 4.03 6.14 32.62
N ALA A 19 4.66 5.11 33.17
CA ALA A 19 5.17 3.99 32.38
C ALA A 19 4.06 3.26 31.62
N CYS A 20 2.91 3.00 32.26
CA CYS A 20 1.75 2.40 31.60
C CYS A 20 1.22 3.26 30.45
N VAL A 21 1.17 4.58 30.61
CA VAL A 21 0.73 5.50 29.54
C VAL A 21 1.70 5.47 28.38
N VAL A 22 3.01 5.52 28.65
CA VAL A 22 4.06 5.48 27.61
C VAL A 22 4.02 4.16 26.84
N LEU A 23 3.89 3.03 27.53
CA LEU A 23 3.80 1.71 26.89
C LEU A 23 2.54 1.59 26.02
N THR A 24 1.41 2.10 26.51
CA THR A 24 0.16 2.12 25.74
C THR A 24 0.30 2.97 24.48
N ALA A 25 0.91 4.15 24.59
CA ALA A 25 1.16 5.02 23.43
C ALA A 25 2.07 4.34 22.39
N PHE A 26 3.14 3.68 22.84
CA PHE A 26 4.05 2.95 21.96
C PHE A 26 3.37 1.77 21.25
N PHE A 27 2.53 1.02 21.98
CA PHE A 27 1.75 -0.08 21.40
C PHE A 27 0.76 0.41 20.33
N LEU A 28 0.05 1.52 20.59
CA LEU A 28 -0.86 2.11 19.59
C LEU A 28 -0.09 2.62 18.36
N ALA A 29 1.09 3.20 18.56
CA ALA A 29 1.95 3.65 17.46
C ALA A 29 2.45 2.48 16.59
N SER A 30 2.87 1.37 17.20
CA SER A 30 3.31 0.19 16.45
C SER A 30 2.16 -0.48 15.70
N ALA A 31 0.98 -0.57 16.31
CA ALA A 31 -0.23 -1.06 15.66
C ALA A 31 -0.62 -0.19 14.45
N ALA A 32 -0.55 1.14 14.59
CA ALA A 32 -0.80 2.09 13.49
C ALA A 32 0.13 1.85 12.29
N VAL A 33 1.43 1.69 12.55
CA VAL A 33 2.43 1.42 11.51
C VAL A 33 2.17 0.06 10.85
N ALA A 34 1.80 -0.96 11.62
CA ALA A 34 1.49 -2.28 11.07
C ALA A 34 0.29 -2.23 10.11
N LEU A 35 -0.77 -1.49 10.47
CA LEU A 35 -1.93 -1.29 9.59
C LEU A 35 -1.55 -0.55 8.30
N LEU A 36 -0.68 0.46 8.39
CA LEU A 36 -0.18 1.19 7.23
C LEU A 36 0.62 0.27 6.28
N ILE A 37 1.46 -0.61 6.83
CA ILE A 37 2.23 -1.58 6.06
C ILE A 37 1.31 -2.55 5.33
N ILE A 38 0.27 -3.07 6.01
CA ILE A 38 -0.71 -3.98 5.41
C ILE A 38 -1.39 -3.33 4.21
N ASP A 39 -1.88 -2.09 4.36
CA ASP A 39 -2.53 -1.36 3.27
C ASP A 39 -1.56 -1.12 2.08
N LYS A 40 -0.29 -0.82 2.37
CA LYS A 40 0.74 -0.66 1.33
C LYS A 40 1.00 -1.97 0.58
N VAL A 41 1.06 -3.10 1.27
CA VAL A 41 1.25 -4.42 0.65
C VAL A 41 0.02 -4.79 -0.18
N HIS A 42 -1.19 -4.53 0.30
CA HIS A 42 -2.42 -4.75 -0.47
C HIS A 42 -2.44 -3.91 -1.75
N LEU A 43 -2.09 -2.62 -1.66
CA LEU A 43 -2.02 -1.73 -2.83
C LEU A 43 -0.98 -2.23 -3.85
N GLN A 44 0.21 -2.65 -3.38
CA GLN A 44 1.22 -3.24 -4.26
C GLN A 44 0.73 -4.51 -4.97
N ARG A 45 -0.02 -5.37 -4.28
CA ARG A 45 -0.61 -6.57 -4.90
C ARG A 45 -1.64 -6.21 -5.97
N VAL A 46 -2.50 -5.23 -5.71
CA VAL A 46 -3.50 -4.74 -6.67
C VAL A 46 -2.81 -4.23 -7.94
N VAL A 47 -1.85 -3.34 -7.80
CA VAL A 47 -1.13 -2.73 -8.94
C VAL A 47 -0.34 -3.78 -9.72
N ARG A 48 0.29 -4.74 -9.03
CA ARG A 48 1.04 -5.83 -9.67
C ARG A 48 0.14 -6.75 -10.51
N GLU A 49 -0.99 -7.18 -9.96
CA GLU A 49 -1.90 -8.07 -10.69
C GLU A 49 -2.61 -7.33 -11.82
N ALA A 50 -2.93 -6.05 -11.66
CA ALA A 50 -3.44 -5.22 -12.76
C ALA A 50 -2.44 -5.17 -13.93
N ALA A 51 -1.17 -4.85 -13.65
CA ALA A 51 -0.14 -4.79 -14.68
C ALA A 51 0.12 -6.16 -15.34
N ARG A 52 0.10 -7.23 -14.54
CA ARG A 52 0.26 -8.60 -15.03
C ARG A 52 -0.87 -9.02 -15.97
N GLU A 53 -2.11 -8.70 -15.62
CA GLU A 53 -3.27 -9.04 -16.43
C GLU A 53 -3.20 -8.36 -17.80
N VAL A 54 -2.80 -7.09 -17.85
CA VAL A 54 -2.58 -6.39 -19.13
C VAL A 54 -1.44 -7.04 -19.91
N ALA A 55 -0.35 -7.43 -19.26
CA ALA A 55 0.76 -8.09 -19.94
C ALA A 55 0.38 -9.45 -20.56
N ILE A 56 -0.66 -10.11 -20.05
CA ILE A 56 -1.15 -11.40 -20.58
C ILE A 56 -2.24 -11.19 -21.64
N THR A 57 -3.13 -10.22 -21.43
CA THR A 57 -4.34 -10.03 -22.25
C THR A 57 -4.20 -8.93 -23.30
N ASP A 58 -3.12 -8.14 -23.24
CA ASP A 58 -2.88 -6.93 -24.04
C ASP A 58 -4.04 -5.90 -23.94
N SER A 59 -4.80 -5.93 -22.83
CA SER A 59 -6.00 -5.11 -22.62
C SER A 59 -5.94 -4.35 -21.30
N VAL A 60 -5.85 -3.02 -21.40
CA VAL A 60 -5.88 -2.10 -20.24
C VAL A 60 -7.18 -2.27 -19.44
N ALA A 61 -8.31 -2.38 -20.13
CA ALA A 61 -9.62 -2.53 -19.49
C ALA A 61 -9.70 -3.81 -18.63
N ALA A 62 -9.13 -4.91 -19.11
CA ALA A 62 -9.07 -6.16 -18.35
C ALA A 62 -8.20 -6.02 -17.09
N GLY A 63 -7.03 -5.38 -17.22
CA GLY A 63 -6.15 -5.14 -16.07
C GLY A 63 -6.73 -4.18 -15.03
N GLU A 64 -7.40 -3.12 -15.46
CA GLU A 64 -8.12 -2.23 -14.53
C GLU A 64 -9.26 -2.96 -13.82
N GLN A 65 -10.04 -3.77 -14.53
CA GLN A 65 -11.12 -4.54 -13.93
C GLN A 65 -10.56 -5.54 -12.90
N ARG A 66 -9.49 -6.25 -13.25
CA ARG A 66 -8.80 -7.18 -12.35
C ARG A 66 -8.25 -6.48 -11.10
N GLY A 67 -7.64 -5.31 -11.28
CA GLY A 67 -7.17 -4.48 -10.19
C GLY A 67 -8.31 -4.00 -9.28
N ARG A 68 -9.43 -3.55 -9.87
CA ARG A 68 -10.62 -3.12 -9.12
C ARG A 68 -11.25 -4.28 -8.32
N ASP A 69 -11.29 -5.48 -8.88
CA ASP A 69 -11.81 -6.66 -8.18
C ASP A 69 -10.95 -7.03 -6.97
N LEU A 70 -9.61 -6.98 -7.11
CA LEU A 70 -8.70 -7.17 -5.99
C LEU A 70 -8.78 -6.04 -4.96
N ALA A 71 -8.96 -4.79 -5.41
CA ALA A 71 -9.16 -3.66 -4.51
C ALA A 71 -10.43 -3.84 -3.66
N ARG A 72 -11.52 -4.36 -4.24
CA ARG A 72 -12.74 -4.72 -3.49
C ARG A 72 -12.49 -5.82 -2.46
N MET A 73 -11.66 -6.80 -2.78
CA MET A 73 -11.32 -7.87 -1.85
C MET A 73 -10.49 -7.36 -0.65
N TYR A 74 -9.49 -6.53 -0.89
CA TYR A 74 -8.57 -6.07 0.16
C TYR A 74 -9.08 -4.86 0.95
N PHE A 75 -9.75 -3.92 0.29
CA PHE A 75 -10.19 -2.64 0.90
C PHE A 75 -11.70 -2.58 1.15
N GLY A 76 -12.48 -3.57 0.68
CA GLY A 76 -13.90 -3.69 0.95
C GLY A 76 -14.69 -2.43 0.57
N LYS A 77 -15.35 -1.83 1.56
CA LYS A 77 -16.14 -0.59 1.39
C LYS A 77 -15.31 0.61 0.92
N ARG A 78 -14.00 0.59 1.14
CA ARG A 78 -13.07 1.66 0.77
C ARG A 78 -12.41 1.44 -0.58
N ALA A 79 -12.79 0.40 -1.31
CA ALA A 79 -12.22 0.10 -2.63
C ALA A 79 -12.40 1.23 -3.65
N GLY A 80 -13.46 2.04 -3.52
CA GLY A 80 -13.67 3.22 -4.37
C GLY A 80 -12.70 4.38 -4.09
N GLU A 81 -11.93 4.32 -3.00
CA GLU A 81 -10.87 5.30 -2.70
C GLU A 81 -9.53 4.92 -3.35
N VAL A 82 -9.42 3.72 -3.94
CA VAL A 82 -8.23 3.29 -4.67
C VAL A 82 -8.26 3.90 -6.06
N ASP A 83 -7.35 4.83 -6.30
CA ASP A 83 -7.10 5.41 -7.62
C ASP A 83 -6.09 4.52 -8.34
N LEU A 84 -6.50 3.88 -9.44
CA LEU A 84 -5.69 2.92 -10.19
C LEU A 84 -5.62 3.38 -11.65
N SER A 85 -4.41 3.55 -12.17
CA SER A 85 -4.14 3.83 -13.58
C SER A 85 -3.21 2.76 -14.14
N VAL A 86 -3.48 2.30 -15.37
CA VAL A 86 -2.65 1.32 -16.05
C VAL A 86 -2.34 1.80 -17.46
N ASP A 87 -1.05 1.86 -17.80
CA ASP A 87 -0.55 2.35 -19.07
C ASP A 87 0.28 1.28 -19.77
N ILE A 88 0.13 1.18 -21.09
CA ILE A 88 0.96 0.35 -21.97
C ILE A 88 1.88 1.28 -22.75
N SER A 89 3.19 1.05 -22.63
CA SER A 89 4.22 1.75 -23.37
C SER A 89 5.01 0.75 -24.20
N ALA A 90 5.20 1.04 -25.50
CA ALA A 90 6.06 0.25 -26.37
C ALA A 90 7.27 1.08 -26.77
N VAL A 91 8.46 0.55 -26.58
CA VAL A 91 9.73 1.14 -27.00
C VAL A 91 10.33 0.26 -28.09
N ARG A 92 10.69 0.86 -29.22
CA ARG A 92 11.35 0.13 -30.31
C ARG A 92 12.86 0.16 -30.11
N ALA A 93 13.48 -1.00 -29.93
CA ALA A 93 14.92 -1.16 -29.75
C ALA A 93 15.47 -2.01 -30.91
N GLY A 94 15.82 -1.37 -32.02
CA GLY A 94 16.27 -2.06 -33.25
C GLY A 94 15.14 -2.88 -33.90
N ASP A 95 15.37 -4.18 -34.10
CA ASP A 95 14.41 -5.12 -34.68
C ASP A 95 13.46 -5.75 -33.64
N ARG A 96 13.56 -5.32 -32.37
CA ARG A 96 12.71 -5.78 -31.26
C ARG A 96 11.76 -4.67 -30.83
N VAL A 97 10.54 -5.07 -30.49
CA VAL A 97 9.57 -4.22 -29.81
C VAL A 97 9.54 -4.63 -28.35
N GLU A 98 10.06 -3.77 -27.48
CA GLU A 98 9.93 -3.91 -26.03
C GLU A 98 8.59 -3.33 -25.62
N ARG A 99 7.71 -4.14 -25.03
CA ARG A 99 6.47 -3.64 -24.44
C ARG A 99 6.59 -3.64 -22.93
N TYR A 100 6.16 -2.55 -22.32
CA TYR A 100 6.10 -2.36 -20.88
C TYR A 100 4.69 -1.97 -20.49
N VAL A 101 4.13 -2.67 -19.52
CA VAL A 101 2.95 -2.21 -18.79
C VAL A 101 3.40 -1.59 -17.50
N THR A 102 2.93 -0.39 -17.21
CA THR A 102 3.09 0.25 -15.92
C THR A 102 1.72 0.47 -15.30
N ALA A 103 1.49 -0.11 -14.12
CA ALA A 103 0.34 0.24 -13.30
C ALA A 103 0.80 1.14 -12.15
N THR A 104 -0.01 2.14 -11.83
CA THR A 104 0.17 3.04 -10.68
C THR A 104 -1.11 3.03 -9.85
N GLY A 105 -0.96 3.03 -8.52
CA GLY A 105 -2.07 3.04 -7.59
C GLY A 105 -1.84 4.04 -6.46
N SER A 106 -2.88 4.77 -6.07
CA SER A 106 -2.88 5.58 -4.85
C SER A 106 -4.04 5.26 -3.94
N PHE A 107 -3.81 5.32 -2.63
CA PHE A 107 -4.84 5.05 -1.63
C PHE A 107 -4.65 5.94 -0.39
N PRO A 108 -5.69 6.66 0.06
CA PRO A 108 -5.61 7.42 1.30
C PRO A 108 -5.70 6.50 2.52
N HIS A 109 -4.60 6.30 3.25
CA HIS A 109 -4.62 5.55 4.51
C HIS A 109 -5.04 6.46 5.67
N ARG A 110 -5.98 5.98 6.50
CA ARG A 110 -6.47 6.66 7.69
C ARG A 110 -6.25 5.76 8.89
N VAL A 111 -5.33 6.16 9.76
CA VAL A 111 -5.04 5.44 11.00
C VAL A 111 -6.25 5.59 11.95
N PHE A 112 -6.78 4.49 12.48
CA PHE A 112 -7.88 4.48 13.45
C PHE A 112 -9.13 5.30 13.06
N GLY A 113 -9.51 5.30 11.77
CA GLY A 113 -10.80 5.84 11.31
C GLY A 113 -10.90 7.38 11.19
N GLY A 114 -9.82 8.13 11.40
CA GLY A 114 -9.82 9.60 11.31
C GLY A 114 -8.76 10.21 12.21
N LYS A 115 -8.78 11.56 12.40
CA LYS A 115 -7.79 12.40 13.14
C LYS A 115 -7.59 12.03 14.63
N PHE A 116 -7.42 10.77 14.97
CA PHE A 116 -7.05 10.33 16.30
C PHE A 116 -5.58 10.74 16.52
N LEU A 117 -5.31 11.53 17.57
CA LEU A 117 -4.00 12.11 17.88
C LEU A 117 -3.38 13.05 16.81
N GLY A 118 -4.15 13.54 15.84
CA GLY A 118 -3.62 14.40 14.78
C GLY A 118 -2.73 13.68 13.76
N LEU A 119 -2.67 12.33 13.81
CA LEU A 119 -2.11 11.52 12.75
C LEU A 119 -3.02 11.67 11.53
N GLY A 120 -2.57 12.47 10.56
CA GLY A 120 -3.32 12.83 9.37
C GLY A 120 -3.50 11.66 8.40
N GLU A 121 -4.23 11.94 7.32
CA GLU A 121 -4.35 11.03 6.19
C GLU A 121 -2.99 10.91 5.49
N VAL A 122 -2.52 9.68 5.29
CA VAL A 122 -1.27 9.39 4.57
C VAL A 122 -1.63 8.80 3.22
N ARG A 123 -1.27 9.47 2.14
CA ARG A 123 -1.49 8.95 0.79
C ARG A 123 -0.42 7.92 0.45
N LEU A 124 -0.84 6.67 0.29
CA LEU A 124 0.02 5.58 -0.16
C LEU A 124 0.09 5.60 -1.68
N HIS A 125 1.30 5.38 -2.20
CA HIS A 125 1.56 5.25 -3.63
C HIS A 125 2.26 3.93 -3.90
N ALA A 126 1.85 3.23 -4.95
CA ALA A 126 2.48 2.01 -5.43
C ALA A 126 2.56 2.03 -6.96
N GLN A 127 3.59 1.40 -7.50
CA GLN A 127 3.80 1.23 -8.93
C GLN A 127 4.34 -0.16 -9.19
N ALA A 128 3.91 -0.77 -10.30
CA ALA A 128 4.47 -2.02 -10.79
C ALA A 128 4.65 -1.93 -12.31
N THR A 129 5.79 -2.40 -12.79
CA THR A 129 6.11 -2.43 -14.23
C THR A 129 6.41 -3.87 -14.65
N PHE A 130 5.78 -4.32 -15.73
CA PHE A 130 6.03 -5.61 -16.37
C PHE A 130 6.47 -5.39 -17.80
N GLY A 131 7.58 -6.01 -18.20
CA GLY A 131 8.07 -5.96 -19.57
C GLY A 131 7.97 -7.32 -20.25
N TRP A 132 7.67 -7.33 -21.55
CA TRP A 132 7.79 -8.50 -22.41
C TRP A 132 8.32 -8.13 -23.80
N TRP A 133 8.72 -9.15 -24.54
CA TRP A 133 9.38 -9.04 -25.84
C TRP A 133 8.52 -9.70 -26.91
N ASP A 134 8.19 -8.93 -27.95
CA ASP A 134 7.60 -9.52 -29.15
C ASP A 134 8.72 -9.87 -30.14
N PHE A 135 8.76 -11.12 -30.59
CA PHE A 135 9.62 -11.52 -31.70
C PHE A 135 8.83 -11.40 -33.01
N PRO A 136 9.39 -10.77 -34.06
CA PRO A 136 8.75 -10.76 -35.36
C PRO A 136 8.54 -12.20 -35.83
N HIS A 137 7.28 -12.59 -36.03
CA HIS A 137 6.97 -13.86 -36.67
C HIS A 137 7.37 -13.72 -38.14
N GLY A 138 8.46 -14.39 -38.52
CA GLY A 138 8.83 -14.52 -39.92
C GLY A 138 7.65 -15.11 -40.68
N SER A 139 7.05 -14.32 -41.56
CA SER A 139 6.08 -14.82 -42.53
C SER A 139 6.73 -15.98 -43.29
N PRO A 140 6.07 -17.15 -43.44
CA PRO A 140 6.59 -18.18 -44.32
C PRO A 140 6.65 -17.58 -45.73
N GLN A 141 7.86 -17.41 -46.24
CA GLN A 141 8.06 -17.03 -47.63
C GLN A 141 7.48 -18.16 -48.48
N GLY A 142 6.39 -17.85 -49.18
CA GLY A 142 5.88 -18.67 -50.28
C GLY A 142 6.71 -18.48 -51.54
#